data_AF-A0A928PIS7-F1
#
_entry.id   AF-A0A928PIS7-F1
#
_cell.length_a   1.000
_cell.length_b   1.000
_cell.length_c   1.000
_cell.angle_alpha   90.00
_cell.angle_beta   90.00
_cell.angle_gamma   90.00
#
_symmetry.space_group_name_H-M   'P 1'
#
loop_
_entity.id
_entity.type
_entity.pdbx_description
1 polymer ?
#
loop_
_entity_poly.entity_id
_entity_poly.type
_entity_poly.pdbx_seq_one_letter_code
_entity_poly.pdbx_strand_id
1 'polypeptide(L)'
;MAEEKTPRAGKNAVLAGLLLLLFCAAAWGLLFYGHHSEMAGLEERKLAAEEKFQKQIYDEALVDYKACLEASPNDLTCMARVAEIYHLTGQDNSCIAWCERVLRQDPGDLKIRLYEARSYDNKKNVRSAITVLQKAGKDDGTDAERKERDEYLRELKGRYELTYFSFQEIFPWFRLPDGTPAATVAEEETLAVCTAAGKELLSGAWRFLGASADEDLLFPVREQDQWFFVDDNGERRLVPDGTYLSLHSFSEGLAPATRKRGPEPDAPVVAGYLDQILKEVRFDFQETYPLEGGYALARKDGTYFVLDASLQEVTACEFTAVKADPYGNAQKYGMILGRLPGDPEQWAMYAPNGIRVNEFSADDLRLPEEVKAPLAFCKDGLWGFVTLDGTVLLEPRFEDALSFSKGMAAVKKDGKWGYIDETGDFLIPPTFDEAGPLSPAGSAFVKNHAGYSLMTLSRYARSEK
;
A
#
# COMPACT_ATOMS: atom_id res chain seq x y z
N MET A 1 -50.65 -89.18 -38.88
CA MET A 1 -51.46 -87.95 -38.75
C MET A 1 -50.83 -87.12 -37.65
N ALA A 2 -50.11 -86.06 -38.02
CA ALA A 2 -49.42 -85.19 -37.07
C ALA A 2 -50.28 -83.94 -36.84
N GLU A 3 -50.56 -83.65 -35.58
CA GLU A 3 -51.18 -82.39 -35.13
C GLU A 3 -50.15 -81.27 -35.16
N GLU A 4 -50.47 -80.17 -35.85
CA GLU A 4 -49.67 -78.94 -35.86
C GLU A 4 -50.40 -77.87 -35.01
N LYS A 5 -49.84 -77.56 -33.83
CA LYS A 5 -50.33 -76.50 -32.94
C LYS A 5 -49.72 -75.16 -33.36
N THR A 6 -50.53 -74.24 -33.88
CA THR A 6 -50.16 -72.85 -34.14
C THR A 6 -50.00 -72.01 -32.84
N PRO A 7 -49.01 -71.11 -32.73
CA PRO A 7 -48.70 -70.42 -31.48
C PRO A 7 -49.57 -69.16 -31.25
N ARG A 8 -50.22 -69.09 -30.09
CA ARG A 8 -51.00 -67.94 -29.57
C ARG A 8 -50.15 -66.74 -29.11
N ALA A 9 -48.85 -66.71 -29.41
CA ALA A 9 -47.87 -65.84 -28.74
C ALA A 9 -47.78 -64.39 -29.28
N GLY A 10 -48.19 -64.10 -30.53
CA GLY A 10 -47.95 -62.79 -31.17
C GLY A 10 -48.87 -61.65 -30.73
N LYS A 11 -50.14 -61.91 -30.40
CA LYS A 11 -51.10 -60.85 -30.00
C LYS A 11 -50.86 -60.34 -28.58
N ASN A 12 -50.36 -61.20 -27.69
CA ASN A 12 -50.08 -60.84 -26.30
C ASN A 12 -48.82 -59.95 -26.19
N ALA A 13 -47.83 -60.14 -27.07
CA ALA A 13 -46.61 -59.33 -27.08
C ALA A 13 -46.87 -57.88 -27.56
N VAL A 14 -47.72 -57.69 -28.57
CA VAL A 14 -48.11 -56.36 -29.07
C VAL A 14 -48.97 -55.62 -28.04
N LEU A 15 -49.91 -56.32 -27.39
CA LEU A 15 -50.74 -55.75 -26.33
C LEU A 15 -49.89 -55.37 -25.10
N ALA A 16 -48.92 -56.20 -24.73
CA ALA A 16 -47.98 -55.91 -23.64
C ALA A 16 -47.09 -54.70 -23.95
N GLY A 17 -46.62 -54.55 -25.20
CA GLY A 17 -45.84 -53.38 -25.63
C GLY A 17 -46.64 -52.07 -25.60
N LEU A 18 -47.91 -52.09 -26.03
CA LEU A 18 -48.82 -50.93 -25.96
C LEU A 18 -49.16 -50.55 -24.51
N LEU A 19 -49.37 -51.53 -23.63
CA LEU A 19 -49.56 -51.30 -22.19
C LEU A 19 -48.31 -50.66 -21.57
N LEU A 20 -47.11 -51.13 -21.92
CA LEU A 20 -45.86 -50.58 -21.39
C LEU A 20 -45.66 -49.11 -21.80
N LEU A 21 -45.98 -48.76 -23.05
CA LEU A 21 -45.93 -47.37 -23.53
C LEU A 21 -46.94 -46.47 -22.81
N LEU A 22 -48.16 -46.96 -22.54
CA LEU A 22 -49.16 -46.24 -21.74
C LEU A 22 -48.70 -46.05 -20.29
N PHE A 23 -48.07 -47.06 -19.68
CA PHE A 23 -47.48 -46.94 -18.34
C PHE A 23 -46.31 -45.95 -18.32
N CYS A 24 -45.44 -45.96 -19.33
CA CYS A 24 -44.38 -44.97 -19.46
C CYS A 24 -44.95 -43.56 -19.64
N ALA A 25 -45.96 -43.37 -20.49
CA ALA A 25 -46.61 -42.08 -20.69
C ALA A 25 -47.33 -41.58 -19.42
N ALA A 26 -48.00 -42.47 -18.68
CA ALA A 26 -48.64 -42.13 -17.41
C ALA A 26 -47.62 -41.83 -16.31
N ALA A 27 -46.51 -42.56 -16.23
CA ALA A 27 -45.42 -42.29 -15.29
C ALA A 27 -44.74 -40.93 -15.59
N TRP A 28 -44.50 -40.62 -16.86
CA TRP A 28 -44.03 -39.30 -17.29
C TRP A 28 -45.06 -38.20 -17.00
N GLY A 29 -46.35 -38.45 -17.24
CA GLY A 29 -47.42 -37.51 -16.92
C GLY A 29 -47.55 -37.21 -15.43
N LEU A 30 -47.40 -38.23 -14.56
CA LEU A 30 -47.41 -38.05 -13.09
C LEU A 30 -46.17 -37.33 -12.59
N LEU A 31 -44.99 -37.64 -13.14
CA LEU A 31 -43.75 -36.92 -12.83
C LEU A 31 -43.82 -35.46 -13.27
N PHE A 32 -44.33 -35.21 -14.48
CA PHE A 32 -44.47 -33.86 -15.04
C PHE A 32 -45.51 -33.06 -14.27
N TYR A 33 -46.67 -33.65 -13.95
CA TYR A 33 -47.71 -33.00 -13.15
C TYR A 33 -47.25 -32.71 -11.72
N GLY A 34 -46.58 -33.67 -11.07
CA GLY A 34 -46.00 -33.50 -9.74
C GLY A 34 -44.99 -32.35 -9.71
N HIS A 35 -44.04 -32.36 -10.65
CA HIS A 35 -43.03 -31.30 -10.77
C HIS A 35 -43.67 -29.93 -11.07
N HIS A 36 -44.70 -29.86 -11.92
CA HIS A 36 -45.38 -28.61 -12.23
C HIS A 36 -46.16 -28.05 -11.03
N SER A 37 -46.81 -28.91 -10.24
CA SER A 37 -47.54 -28.52 -9.04
C SER A 37 -46.61 -27.99 -7.93
N GLU A 38 -45.44 -28.60 -7.79
CA GLU A 38 -44.42 -28.20 -6.82
C GLU A 38 -43.78 -26.86 -7.19
N MET A 39 -43.48 -26.65 -8.47
CA MET A 39 -42.98 -25.37 -8.98
C MET A 39 -44.01 -24.23 -8.84
N ALA A 40 -45.30 -24.51 -9.04
CA ALA A 40 -46.36 -23.51 -8.83
C ALA A 40 -46.46 -23.06 -7.37
N GLY A 41 -46.34 -23.99 -6.42
CA GLY A 41 -46.33 -23.67 -4.98
C GLY A 41 -45.08 -22.88 -4.54
N LEU A 42 -43.93 -23.12 -5.18
CA LEU A 42 -42.70 -22.37 -4.91
C LEU A 42 -42.80 -20.91 -5.38
N GLU A 43 -43.36 -20.66 -6.57
CA GLU A 43 -43.54 -19.29 -7.07
C GLU A 43 -44.54 -18.49 -6.23
N GLU A 44 -45.63 -19.11 -5.78
CA GLU A 44 -46.58 -18.47 -4.85
C GLU A 44 -45.90 -18.09 -3.53
N ARG A 45 -45.06 -18.99 -3.00
CA ARG A 45 -44.30 -18.73 -1.77
C ARG A 45 -43.28 -17.61 -1.92
N LYS A 46 -42.57 -17.53 -3.05
CA LYS A 46 -41.66 -16.42 -3.35
C LYS A 46 -42.40 -15.09 -3.41
N LEU A 47 -43.57 -15.07 -4.03
CA LEU A 47 -44.39 -13.86 -4.14
C LEU A 47 -44.87 -13.38 -2.76
N ALA A 48 -45.29 -14.31 -1.89
CA ALA A 48 -45.62 -14.00 -0.50
C ALA A 48 -44.40 -13.51 0.30
N ALA A 49 -43.22 -14.11 0.08
CA ALA A 49 -41.97 -13.65 0.70
C ALA A 49 -41.61 -12.23 0.25
N GLU A 50 -41.77 -11.91 -1.03
CA GLU A 50 -41.53 -10.57 -1.57
C GLU A 50 -42.53 -9.55 -1.00
N GLU A 51 -43.81 -9.90 -0.87
CA GLU A 51 -44.80 -9.01 -0.23
C GLU A 51 -44.41 -8.68 1.22
N LYS A 52 -43.98 -9.69 1.98
CA LYS A 52 -43.48 -9.49 3.36
C LYS A 52 -42.22 -8.63 3.39
N PHE A 53 -41.29 -8.86 2.46
CA PHE A 53 -40.08 -8.06 2.31
C PHE A 53 -40.39 -6.58 2.06
N GLN A 54 -41.30 -6.29 1.12
CA GLN A 54 -41.73 -4.92 0.81
C GLN A 54 -42.44 -4.24 2.00
N LYS A 55 -43.11 -5.02 2.86
CA LYS A 55 -43.70 -4.54 4.12
C LYS A 55 -42.69 -4.47 5.27
N GLN A 56 -41.40 -4.71 5.02
CA GLN A 56 -40.32 -4.73 6.02
C GLN A 56 -40.49 -5.80 7.13
N ILE A 57 -41.26 -6.86 6.84
CA ILE A 57 -41.45 -8.00 7.74
C ILE A 57 -40.35 -9.04 7.45
N TYR A 58 -39.11 -8.67 7.77
CA TYR A 58 -37.92 -9.37 7.30
C TYR A 58 -37.76 -10.78 7.85
N ASP A 59 -38.08 -11.01 9.13
CA ASP A 59 -37.91 -12.33 9.75
C ASP A 59 -38.80 -13.39 9.07
N GLU A 60 -40.06 -13.04 8.78
CA GLU A 60 -40.97 -13.94 8.08
C GLU A 60 -40.57 -14.12 6.61
N ALA A 61 -40.20 -13.03 5.92
CA ALA A 61 -39.72 -13.11 4.55
C ALA A 61 -38.48 -14.01 4.44
N LEU A 62 -37.55 -13.91 5.39
CA LEU A 62 -36.34 -14.72 5.46
C LEU A 62 -36.65 -16.21 5.61
N VAL A 63 -37.63 -16.56 6.45
CA VAL A 63 -38.09 -17.95 6.60
C VAL A 63 -38.62 -18.48 5.28
N ASP A 64 -39.44 -17.71 4.57
CA ASP A 64 -40.03 -18.13 3.31
C ASP A 64 -39.01 -18.23 2.18
N TYR A 65 -38.07 -17.28 2.06
CA TYR A 65 -36.99 -17.36 1.08
C TYR A 65 -36.07 -18.56 1.33
N LYS A 66 -35.73 -18.85 2.58
CA LYS A 66 -34.91 -20.02 2.92
C LYS A 66 -35.62 -21.33 2.59
N ALA A 67 -36.92 -21.43 2.84
CA ALA A 67 -37.69 -22.60 2.46
C ALA A 67 -37.76 -22.78 0.92
N CYS A 68 -37.81 -21.68 0.15
CA CYS A 68 -37.68 -21.76 -1.30
C CYS A 68 -36.31 -22.31 -1.72
N LEU A 69 -35.24 -21.94 -1.00
CA LEU A 69 -33.89 -22.44 -1.23
C LEU A 69 -33.69 -23.91 -0.81
N GLU A 70 -34.52 -24.47 0.07
CA GLU A 70 -34.49 -25.91 0.35
C GLU A 70 -34.90 -26.72 -0.89
N ALA A 71 -35.89 -26.23 -1.64
CA ALA A 71 -36.34 -26.86 -2.87
C ALA A 71 -35.49 -26.47 -4.10
N SER A 72 -34.93 -25.26 -4.11
CA SER A 72 -34.10 -24.73 -5.21
C SER A 72 -32.84 -24.03 -4.68
N PRO A 73 -31.78 -24.78 -4.28
CA PRO A 73 -30.63 -24.23 -3.56
C PRO A 73 -29.79 -23.18 -4.30
N ASN A 74 -29.93 -23.10 -5.62
CA ASN A 74 -29.17 -22.17 -6.48
C ASN A 74 -30.06 -21.05 -7.06
N ASP A 75 -31.26 -20.82 -6.51
CA ASP A 75 -32.08 -19.68 -6.94
C ASP A 75 -31.42 -18.35 -6.54
N LEU A 76 -30.81 -17.68 -7.51
CA LEU A 76 -30.08 -16.43 -7.29
C LEU A 76 -30.95 -15.32 -6.71
N THR A 77 -32.23 -15.25 -7.08
CA THR A 77 -33.15 -14.22 -6.57
C THR A 77 -33.39 -14.43 -5.08
N CYS A 78 -33.69 -15.67 -4.68
CA CYS A 78 -33.87 -15.99 -3.26
C CYS A 78 -32.57 -15.79 -2.47
N MET A 79 -31.41 -16.20 -3.01
CA MET A 79 -30.13 -16.00 -2.34
C MET A 79 -29.80 -14.51 -2.15
N ALA A 80 -30.02 -13.68 -3.18
CA ALA A 80 -29.81 -12.24 -3.12
C ALA A 80 -30.73 -11.57 -2.10
N ARG A 81 -32.02 -11.96 -2.04
CA ARG A 81 -32.97 -11.47 -1.03
C ARG A 81 -32.58 -11.86 0.39
N VAL A 82 -32.09 -13.08 0.60
CA VAL A 82 -31.57 -13.51 1.90
C VAL A 82 -30.36 -12.67 2.32
N ALA A 83 -29.42 -12.41 1.41
CA ALA A 83 -28.27 -11.54 1.66
C ALA A 83 -28.71 -10.11 2.03
N GLU A 84 -29.64 -9.54 1.25
CA GLU A 84 -30.19 -8.20 1.49
C GLU A 84 -30.90 -8.08 2.84
N ILE A 85 -31.70 -9.08 3.23
CA ILE A 85 -32.32 -9.09 4.57
C ILE A 85 -31.26 -9.11 5.67
N TYR A 86 -30.21 -9.92 5.53
CA TYR A 86 -29.15 -9.96 6.53
C TYR A 86 -28.36 -8.66 6.62
N HIS A 87 -28.15 -7.98 5.50
CA HIS A 87 -27.61 -6.63 5.47
C HIS A 87 -28.52 -5.63 6.22
N LEU A 88 -29.81 -5.59 5.87
CA LEU A 88 -30.79 -4.67 6.46
C LEU A 88 -31.01 -4.89 7.96
N THR A 89 -30.82 -6.12 8.44
CA THR A 89 -30.97 -6.49 9.86
C THR A 89 -29.65 -6.47 10.65
N GLY A 90 -28.53 -6.05 10.03
CA GLY A 90 -27.23 -5.94 10.70
C GLY A 90 -26.58 -7.27 11.10
N GLN A 91 -26.97 -8.38 10.46
CA GLN A 91 -26.42 -9.72 10.74
C GLN A 91 -25.20 -9.99 9.84
N ASP A 92 -24.10 -9.28 10.09
CA ASP A 92 -22.96 -9.20 9.16
C ASP A 92 -22.33 -10.55 8.77
N ASN A 93 -22.18 -11.48 9.72
CA ASN A 93 -21.62 -12.80 9.41
C ASN A 93 -22.49 -13.59 8.42
N SER A 94 -23.81 -13.51 8.59
CA SER A 94 -24.75 -14.18 7.70
C SER A 94 -24.84 -13.45 6.36
N CYS A 95 -24.82 -12.11 6.37
CA CYS A 95 -24.75 -11.30 5.17
C CYS A 95 -23.57 -11.71 4.29
N ILE A 96 -22.34 -11.71 4.84
CA ILE A 96 -21.11 -12.10 4.11
C ILE A 96 -21.24 -13.51 3.53
N ALA A 97 -21.64 -14.50 4.32
CA ALA A 97 -21.75 -15.88 3.86
C ALA A 97 -22.75 -16.06 2.69
N TRP A 98 -23.84 -15.29 2.69
CA TRP A 98 -24.82 -15.31 1.59
C TRP A 98 -24.37 -14.48 0.39
N CYS A 99 -23.72 -13.34 0.59
CA CYS A 99 -23.11 -12.57 -0.49
C CYS A 99 -22.08 -13.41 -1.25
N GLU A 100 -21.17 -14.10 -0.53
CA GLU A 100 -20.18 -15.00 -1.14
C GLU A 100 -20.83 -16.12 -1.97
N ARG A 101 -22.01 -16.61 -1.57
CA ARG A 101 -22.78 -17.60 -2.34
C ARG A 101 -23.30 -17.04 -3.65
N VAL A 102 -23.88 -15.83 -3.61
CA VAL A 102 -24.40 -15.15 -4.80
C VAL A 102 -23.24 -14.81 -5.74
N LEU A 103 -22.17 -14.20 -5.23
CA LEU A 103 -21.02 -13.73 -6.03
C LEU A 103 -20.19 -14.87 -6.65
N ARG A 104 -20.31 -16.11 -6.16
CA ARG A 104 -19.75 -17.28 -6.86
C ARG A 104 -20.46 -17.60 -8.17
N GLN A 105 -21.73 -17.22 -8.30
CA GLN A 105 -22.57 -17.49 -9.47
C GLN A 105 -22.72 -16.24 -10.35
N ASP A 106 -22.82 -15.07 -9.72
CA ASP A 106 -22.83 -13.77 -10.39
C ASP A 106 -21.77 -12.82 -9.78
N PRO A 107 -20.50 -12.92 -10.22
CA PRO A 107 -19.46 -12.02 -9.76
C PRO A 107 -19.70 -10.55 -10.12
N GLY A 108 -20.61 -10.24 -11.06
CA GLY A 108 -20.90 -8.89 -11.52
C GLY A 108 -21.94 -8.14 -10.69
N ASP A 109 -22.56 -8.81 -9.71
CA ASP A 109 -23.60 -8.20 -8.87
C ASP A 109 -22.99 -7.18 -7.89
N LEU A 110 -22.97 -5.93 -8.32
CA LEU A 110 -22.37 -4.83 -7.58
C LEU A 110 -23.14 -4.48 -6.29
N LYS A 111 -24.46 -4.66 -6.29
CA LYS A 111 -25.32 -4.44 -5.13
C LYS A 111 -24.95 -5.40 -4.00
N ILE A 112 -24.77 -6.67 -4.34
CA ILE A 112 -24.34 -7.71 -3.38
C ILE A 112 -22.91 -7.47 -2.89
N ARG A 113 -21.99 -7.02 -3.76
CA ARG A 113 -20.64 -6.62 -3.34
C ARG A 113 -20.67 -5.46 -2.33
N LEU A 114 -21.54 -4.47 -2.54
CA LEU A 114 -21.72 -3.36 -1.61
C LEU A 114 -22.21 -3.86 -0.24
N TYR A 115 -23.17 -4.78 -0.19
CA TYR A 115 -23.62 -5.38 1.07
C TYR A 115 -22.50 -6.13 1.80
N GLU A 116 -21.76 -6.97 1.08
CA GLU A 116 -20.62 -7.70 1.64
C GLU A 116 -19.55 -6.74 2.18
N ALA A 117 -19.21 -5.70 1.43
CA ALA A 117 -18.23 -4.70 1.84
C ALA A 117 -18.68 -3.94 3.10
N ARG A 118 -19.94 -3.50 3.15
CA ARG A 118 -20.52 -2.84 4.34
C ARG A 118 -20.50 -3.76 5.56
N SER A 119 -20.78 -5.05 5.39
CA SER A 119 -20.71 -6.00 6.49
C SER A 119 -19.29 -6.28 6.98
N TYR A 120 -18.28 -6.26 6.09
CA TYR A 120 -16.88 -6.26 6.54
C TYR A 120 -16.51 -4.97 7.27
N ASP A 121 -17.00 -3.83 6.79
CA ASP A 121 -16.74 -2.53 7.41
C ASP A 121 -17.33 -2.41 8.82
N ASN A 122 -18.59 -2.83 9.00
CA ASN A 122 -19.25 -2.90 10.32
C ASN A 122 -18.44 -3.73 11.34
N LYS A 123 -17.74 -4.76 10.85
CA LYS A 123 -16.84 -5.61 11.65
C LYS A 123 -15.44 -5.01 11.83
N LYS A 124 -15.24 -3.72 11.50
CA LYS A 124 -13.95 -3.01 11.48
C LYS A 124 -12.89 -3.66 10.59
N ASN A 125 -13.29 -4.45 9.60
CA ASN A 125 -12.39 -5.08 8.63
C ASN A 125 -12.36 -4.30 7.32
N VAL A 126 -11.83 -3.08 7.39
CA VAL A 126 -11.74 -2.14 6.26
C VAL A 126 -10.96 -2.75 5.08
N ARG A 127 -9.92 -3.55 5.36
CA ARG A 127 -9.13 -4.22 4.33
C ARG A 127 -9.97 -5.18 3.48
N SER A 128 -10.78 -6.02 4.12
CA SER A 128 -11.68 -6.92 3.39
C SER A 128 -12.76 -6.15 2.63
N ALA A 129 -13.33 -5.09 3.22
CA ALA A 129 -14.31 -4.24 2.55
C ALA A 129 -13.76 -3.66 1.23
N ILE A 130 -12.55 -3.07 1.27
CA ILE A 130 -11.85 -2.58 0.08
C ILE A 130 -11.63 -3.70 -0.94
N THR A 131 -11.15 -4.86 -0.49
CA THR A 131 -10.84 -6.00 -1.37
C THR A 131 -12.07 -6.50 -2.12
N VAL A 132 -13.24 -6.54 -1.47
CA VAL A 132 -14.50 -6.96 -2.08
C VAL A 132 -14.93 -5.99 -3.18
N LEU A 133 -14.88 -4.68 -2.93
CA LEU A 133 -15.27 -3.66 -3.89
C LEU A 133 -14.33 -3.61 -5.11
N GLN A 134 -13.03 -3.83 -4.90
CA GLN A 134 -12.03 -3.84 -5.99
C GLN A 134 -12.14 -5.04 -6.93
N LYS A 135 -12.83 -6.11 -6.53
CA LYS A 135 -13.09 -7.26 -7.40
C LYS A 135 -14.18 -6.99 -8.44
N ALA A 136 -14.96 -5.91 -8.30
CA ALA A 136 -15.95 -5.52 -9.29
C ALA A 136 -15.26 -5.08 -10.59
N GLY A 137 -15.79 -5.53 -11.72
CA GLY A 137 -15.48 -5.01 -13.04
C GLY A 137 -15.81 -3.52 -13.15
N LYS A 138 -15.18 -2.86 -14.12
CA LYS A 138 -15.44 -1.44 -14.40
C LYS A 138 -16.87 -1.18 -14.85
N ASP A 139 -17.47 -2.15 -15.53
CA ASP A 139 -18.80 -2.05 -16.15
C ASP A 139 -19.90 -2.78 -15.34
N ASP A 140 -19.56 -3.35 -14.19
CA ASP A 140 -20.51 -4.07 -13.33
C ASP A 140 -21.57 -3.11 -12.74
N GLY A 141 -22.78 -3.63 -12.53
CA GLY A 141 -23.91 -2.90 -11.94
C GLY A 141 -24.47 -1.75 -12.80
N THR A 142 -25.28 -0.91 -12.15
CA THR A 142 -25.84 0.33 -12.70
C THR A 142 -24.88 1.51 -12.49
N ASP A 143 -25.10 2.64 -13.19
CA ASP A 143 -24.32 3.87 -12.97
C ASP A 143 -24.37 4.36 -11.52
N ALA A 144 -25.54 4.23 -10.88
CA ALA A 144 -25.75 4.62 -9.49
C ALA A 144 -24.92 3.74 -8.53
N GLU A 145 -24.92 2.43 -8.73
CA GLU A 145 -24.15 1.49 -7.92
C GLU A 145 -22.64 1.66 -8.14
N ARG A 146 -22.20 1.94 -9.37
CA ARG A 146 -20.79 2.25 -9.66
C ARG A 146 -20.34 3.50 -8.93
N LYS A 147 -21.15 4.56 -8.97
CA LYS A 147 -20.87 5.80 -8.24
C LYS A 147 -20.80 5.57 -6.74
N GLU A 148 -21.76 4.83 -6.17
CA GLU A 148 -21.76 4.46 -4.75
C GLU A 148 -20.50 3.67 -4.38
N ARG A 149 -20.13 2.67 -5.21
CA ARG A 149 -18.92 1.86 -5.02
C ARG A 149 -17.65 2.71 -5.05
N ASP A 150 -17.53 3.65 -5.98
CA ASP A 150 -16.35 4.51 -6.12
C ASP A 150 -16.24 5.50 -4.95
N GLU A 151 -17.35 6.12 -4.54
CA GLU A 151 -17.40 7.01 -3.38
C GLU A 151 -17.06 6.26 -2.08
N TYR A 152 -17.66 5.08 -1.89
CA TYR A 152 -17.41 4.28 -0.68
C TYR A 152 -15.99 3.73 -0.65
N LEU A 153 -15.43 3.30 -1.79
CA LEU A 153 -14.04 2.89 -1.88
C LEU A 153 -13.09 4.05 -1.54
N ARG A 154 -13.39 5.28 -2.00
CA ARG A 154 -12.62 6.48 -1.67
C ARG A 154 -12.63 6.74 -0.16
N GLU A 155 -13.81 6.69 0.47
CA GLU A 155 -13.97 6.84 1.92
C GLU A 155 -13.16 5.78 2.70
N LEU A 156 -13.33 4.50 2.36
CA LEU A 156 -12.64 3.38 3.02
C LEU A 156 -11.11 3.49 2.90
N LYS A 157 -10.61 3.89 1.72
CA LYS A 157 -9.18 4.12 1.51
C LYS A 157 -8.69 5.35 2.30
N GLY A 158 -9.49 6.40 2.39
CA GLY A 158 -9.17 7.61 3.15
C GLY A 158 -9.26 7.45 4.66
N ARG A 159 -9.93 6.42 5.19
CA ARG A 159 -10.17 6.28 6.63
C ARG A 159 -8.88 6.02 7.41
N TYR A 160 -8.69 6.75 8.50
CA TYR A 160 -7.54 6.66 9.39
C TYR A 160 -7.90 6.85 10.85
N GLU A 161 -6.97 6.47 11.71
CA GLU A 161 -6.96 6.78 13.14
C GLU A 161 -5.73 7.63 13.46
N LEU A 162 -5.84 8.50 14.47
CA LEU A 162 -4.73 9.30 14.97
C LEU A 162 -4.34 8.80 16.36
N THR A 163 -3.06 8.48 16.53
CA THR A 163 -2.44 8.29 17.83
C THR A 163 -1.60 9.51 18.14
N TYR A 164 -1.84 10.15 19.28
CA TYR A 164 -1.14 11.37 19.66
C TYR A 164 0.27 11.06 20.16
N PHE A 165 1.25 11.82 19.67
CA PHE A 165 2.63 11.77 20.12
C PHE A 165 3.13 13.21 20.32
N SER A 166 3.69 13.55 21.47
CA SER A 166 4.06 14.93 21.85
C SER A 166 5.40 15.42 21.27
N PHE A 167 5.81 14.91 20.11
CA PHE A 167 7.08 15.31 19.50
C PHE A 167 7.01 16.75 18.96
N GLN A 168 8.10 17.50 19.17
CA GLN A 168 8.26 18.86 18.67
C GLN A 168 8.70 18.88 17.20
N GLU A 169 9.59 17.95 16.84
CA GLU A 169 10.09 17.77 15.49
C GLU A 169 10.15 16.29 15.11
N ILE A 170 9.96 16.03 13.83
CA ILE A 170 10.00 14.68 13.26
C ILE A 170 10.79 14.74 11.95
N PHE A 171 11.74 13.83 11.81
CA PHE A 171 12.56 13.68 10.62
C PHE A 171 11.93 12.63 9.67
N PRO A 172 12.31 12.63 8.37
CA PRO A 172 11.73 11.69 7.41
C PRO A 172 11.86 10.22 7.83
N TRP A 173 10.94 9.39 7.33
CA TRP A 173 11.03 7.95 7.53
C TRP A 173 12.29 7.37 6.89
N PHE A 174 12.93 6.44 7.60
CA PHE A 174 13.90 5.51 7.06
C PHE A 174 13.42 4.07 7.32
N ARG A 175 14.09 3.10 6.68
CA ARG A 175 13.81 1.68 6.86
C ARG A 175 14.91 1.05 7.68
N LEU A 176 14.52 0.34 8.73
CA LEU A 176 15.40 -0.61 9.40
C LEU A 176 15.71 -1.79 8.45
N PRO A 177 16.75 -2.59 8.72
CA PRO A 177 17.13 -3.73 7.87
C PRO A 177 16.00 -4.74 7.62
N ASP A 178 15.12 -4.94 8.61
CA ASP A 178 13.95 -5.81 8.50
C ASP A 178 12.79 -5.19 7.70
N GLY A 179 12.97 -3.98 7.18
CA GLY A 179 11.96 -3.20 6.47
C GLY A 179 10.99 -2.44 7.37
N THR A 180 11.14 -2.53 8.69
CA THR A 180 10.31 -1.78 9.65
C THR A 180 10.56 -0.29 9.46
N PRO A 181 9.50 0.53 9.29
CA PRO A 181 9.67 1.97 9.16
C PRO A 181 9.98 2.60 10.52
N ALA A 182 10.97 3.48 10.55
CA ALA A 182 11.36 4.24 11.74
C ALA A 182 11.65 5.70 11.38
N ALA A 183 11.56 6.58 12.36
CA ALA A 183 11.91 7.99 12.22
C ALA A 183 12.66 8.48 13.45
N THR A 184 13.55 9.45 13.21
CA THR A 184 14.09 10.26 14.29
C THR A 184 13.04 11.28 14.71
N VAL A 185 12.84 11.45 16.01
CA VAL A 185 11.93 12.42 16.62
C VAL A 185 12.69 13.23 17.67
N ALA A 186 12.24 14.47 17.89
CA ALA A 186 12.80 15.34 18.92
C ALA A 186 11.71 15.77 19.91
N GLU A 187 12.04 15.69 21.19
CA GLU A 187 11.23 16.22 22.30
C GLU A 187 12.16 16.88 23.32
N GLU A 188 11.98 18.18 23.54
CA GLU A 188 12.84 19.01 24.40
C GLU A 188 14.32 18.94 23.97
N GLU A 189 15.20 18.43 24.84
CA GLU A 189 16.64 18.25 24.55
C GLU A 189 17.00 16.81 24.19
N THR A 190 16.00 15.95 23.91
CA THR A 190 16.18 14.53 23.63
C THR A 190 15.84 14.22 22.17
N LEU A 191 16.71 13.45 21.52
CA LEU A 191 16.43 12.82 20.25
C LEU A 191 16.13 11.35 20.49
N ALA A 192 15.20 10.79 19.72
CA ALA A 192 14.86 9.37 19.77
C ALA A 192 14.61 8.79 18.38
N VAL A 193 14.78 7.48 18.24
CA VAL A 193 14.33 6.71 17.07
C VAL A 193 13.11 5.91 17.47
N CYS A 194 12.00 6.13 16.77
CA CYS A 194 10.73 5.43 17.00
C CYS A 194 10.28 4.71 15.73
N THR A 195 9.81 3.46 15.88
CA THR A 195 9.17 2.72 14.80
C THR A 195 7.78 3.28 14.50
N ALA A 196 7.23 2.98 13.32
CA ALA A 196 5.84 3.28 12.97
C ALA A 196 4.79 2.59 13.86
N ALA A 197 5.20 1.68 14.76
CA ALA A 197 4.32 1.10 15.78
C ALA A 197 4.43 1.83 17.14
N GLY A 198 5.20 2.92 17.22
CA GLY A 198 5.46 3.65 18.46
C GLY A 198 6.49 3.01 19.40
N LYS A 199 7.15 1.92 18.99
CA LYS A 199 8.28 1.35 19.75
C LYS A 199 9.49 2.27 19.62
N GLU A 200 9.98 2.81 20.73
CA GLU A 200 11.28 3.47 20.82
C GLU A 200 12.42 2.44 20.73
N LEU A 201 13.45 2.74 19.95
CA LEU A 201 14.63 1.91 19.76
C LEU A 201 15.85 2.47 20.49
N LEU A 202 15.99 3.79 20.49
CA LEU A 202 17.17 4.48 21.02
C LEU A 202 16.78 5.93 21.34
N SER A 203 17.07 6.41 22.56
CA SER A 203 16.84 7.80 22.96
C SER A 203 17.97 8.38 23.83
N GLY A 204 18.18 9.70 23.74
CA GLY A 204 19.26 10.37 24.47
C GLY A 204 19.46 11.84 24.10
N ALA A 205 20.22 12.53 24.95
CA ALA A 205 20.59 13.93 24.77
C ALA A 205 21.76 14.05 23.78
N TRP A 206 21.46 13.94 22.49
CA TRP A 206 22.45 14.03 21.41
C TRP A 206 22.30 15.34 20.64
N ARG A 207 23.43 15.87 20.15
CA ARG A 207 23.42 16.96 19.17
C ARG A 207 22.99 16.50 17.78
N PHE A 208 23.12 15.20 17.51
CA PHE A 208 22.69 14.57 16.27
C PHE A 208 22.39 13.09 16.52
N LEU A 209 21.34 12.60 15.87
CA LEU A 209 20.97 11.19 15.79
C LEU A 209 20.53 10.87 14.35
N GLY A 210 21.33 10.09 13.63
CA GLY A 210 21.03 9.68 12.26
C GLY A 210 20.18 8.41 12.18
N ALA A 211 19.88 8.01 10.95
CA ALA A 211 19.24 6.73 10.65
C ALA A 211 20.20 5.55 10.81
N SER A 212 19.69 4.33 10.77
CA SER A 212 20.49 3.11 10.59
C SER A 212 19.87 2.22 9.51
N ALA A 213 20.72 1.71 8.62
CA ALA A 213 20.39 0.72 7.60
C ALA A 213 21.22 -0.58 7.77
N ASP A 214 21.93 -0.69 8.89
CA ASP A 214 22.85 -1.78 9.21
C ASP A 214 22.18 -2.84 10.08
N GLU A 215 22.51 -4.12 9.85
CA GLU A 215 21.91 -5.25 10.57
C GLU A 215 22.14 -5.19 12.09
N ASP A 216 23.25 -4.60 12.55
CA ASP A 216 23.54 -4.38 13.97
C ASP A 216 22.84 -3.13 14.54
N LEU A 217 22.01 -2.43 13.72
CA LEU A 217 21.30 -1.22 14.11
C LEU A 217 22.21 -0.12 14.67
N LEU A 218 23.39 0.06 14.07
CA LEU A 218 24.33 1.10 14.49
C LEU A 218 23.84 2.48 14.01
N PHE A 219 23.46 3.33 14.96
CA PHE A 219 23.05 4.71 14.72
C PHE A 219 24.24 5.66 14.92
N PRO A 220 24.55 6.54 13.94
CA PRO A 220 25.54 7.59 14.14
C PRO A 220 24.97 8.66 15.08
N VAL A 221 25.68 8.94 16.16
CA VAL A 221 25.31 9.98 17.13
C VAL A 221 26.45 10.94 17.36
N ARG A 222 26.09 12.21 17.61
CA ARG A 222 27.04 13.23 18.05
C ARG A 222 26.72 13.67 19.46
N GLU A 223 27.66 13.45 20.36
CA GLU A 223 27.62 13.94 21.73
C GLU A 223 28.72 15.00 21.87
N GLN A 224 28.34 16.25 22.15
CA GLN A 224 29.25 17.39 22.14
C GLN A 224 30.00 17.51 20.80
N ASP A 225 31.32 17.29 20.79
CA ASP A 225 32.16 17.33 19.59
C ASP A 225 32.75 15.96 19.23
N GLN A 226 32.20 14.89 19.82
CA GLN A 226 32.65 13.52 19.60
C GLN A 226 31.58 12.69 18.89
N TRP A 227 32.04 11.90 17.92
CA TRP A 227 31.21 10.98 17.16
C TRP A 227 31.27 9.56 17.72
N PHE A 228 30.11 8.90 17.73
CA PHE A 228 29.95 7.51 18.11
C PHE A 228 28.99 6.80 17.15
N PHE A 229 29.09 5.48 17.10
CA PHE A 229 27.96 4.63 16.74
C PHE A 229 27.38 4.00 17.99
N VAL A 230 26.05 3.95 18.06
CA VAL A 230 25.32 3.35 19.18
C VAL A 230 24.31 2.35 18.64
N ASP A 231 24.29 1.14 19.16
CA ASP A 231 23.28 0.14 18.79
C ASP A 231 21.97 0.31 19.58
N ASP A 232 20.98 -0.53 19.30
CA ASP A 232 19.68 -0.50 19.98
C ASP A 232 19.71 -1.07 21.42
N ASN A 233 20.85 -1.61 21.87
CA ASN A 233 21.11 -1.96 23.27
C ASN A 233 21.83 -0.84 24.04
N GLY A 234 22.20 0.24 23.34
CA GLY A 234 22.96 1.36 23.89
C GLY A 234 24.47 1.13 23.99
N GLU A 235 25.00 0.05 23.41
CA GLU A 235 26.44 -0.17 23.33
C GLU A 235 27.08 0.84 22.37
N ARG A 236 28.20 1.44 22.81
CA ARG A 236 28.84 2.56 22.12
C ARG A 236 30.15 2.14 21.47
N ARG A 237 30.34 2.52 20.20
CA ARG A 237 31.61 2.43 19.48
C ARG A 237 32.14 3.84 19.20
N LEU A 238 33.25 4.20 19.84
CA LEU A 238 33.88 5.53 19.72
C LEU A 238 34.64 5.66 18.39
N VAL A 239 34.38 6.73 17.65
CA VAL A 239 35.23 7.12 16.51
C VAL A 239 36.52 7.76 17.05
N PRO A 240 37.72 7.20 16.84
CA PRO A 240 38.92 7.57 17.61
C PRO A 240 39.48 8.99 17.41
N ASP A 241 38.97 9.78 16.47
CA ASP A 241 39.53 11.07 16.04
C ASP A 241 38.48 12.18 16.09
N GLY A 242 38.84 13.32 16.70
CA GLY A 242 38.00 14.52 16.80
C GLY A 242 37.99 15.40 15.55
N THR A 243 38.73 15.07 14.50
CA THR A 243 38.71 15.82 13.22
C THR A 243 37.46 15.57 12.37
N TYR A 244 36.61 14.61 12.77
CA TYR A 244 35.41 14.22 12.04
C TYR A 244 34.32 15.29 12.14
N LEU A 245 33.80 15.70 10.98
CA LEU A 245 32.81 16.76 10.84
C LEU A 245 31.40 16.18 10.66
N SER A 246 31.27 15.10 9.89
CA SER A 246 30.03 14.35 9.71
C SER A 246 30.27 12.85 9.73
N LEU A 247 29.25 12.11 10.18
CA LEU A 247 29.20 10.66 10.19
C LEU A 247 27.82 10.23 9.70
N HIS A 248 27.79 9.34 8.70
CA HIS A 248 26.54 8.81 8.12
C HIS A 248 26.32 7.36 8.54
N SER A 249 25.13 6.85 8.24
CA SER A 249 24.73 5.48 8.56
C SER A 249 25.64 4.45 7.91
N PHE A 250 25.88 3.34 8.61
CA PHE A 250 26.41 2.15 7.98
C PHE A 250 25.42 1.63 6.94
N SER A 251 25.95 1.27 5.77
CA SER A 251 25.26 0.50 4.75
C SER A 251 26.26 -0.43 4.07
N GLU A 252 25.90 -1.71 3.95
CA GLU A 252 26.76 -2.75 3.37
C GLU A 252 28.18 -2.80 4.01
N GLY A 253 28.26 -2.58 5.32
CA GLY A 253 29.49 -2.65 6.10
C GLY A 253 30.40 -1.42 6.05
N LEU A 254 29.98 -0.34 5.36
CA LEU A 254 30.74 0.90 5.26
C LEU A 254 29.90 2.10 5.71
N ALA A 255 30.53 3.03 6.42
CA ALA A 255 29.92 4.29 6.83
C ALA A 255 30.63 5.48 6.16
N PRO A 256 29.93 6.30 5.36
CA PRO A 256 30.47 7.54 4.85
C PRO A 256 30.78 8.52 5.99
N ALA A 257 31.88 9.25 5.86
CA ALA A 257 32.26 10.26 6.83
C ALA A 257 33.06 11.39 6.17
N THR A 258 33.00 12.57 6.79
CA THR A 258 33.88 13.69 6.43
C THR A 258 34.74 14.10 7.62
N ARG A 259 35.97 14.50 7.35
CA ARG A 259 36.91 14.97 8.37
C ARG A 259 37.89 16.00 7.84
N LYS A 260 38.51 16.76 8.76
CA LYS A 260 39.66 17.60 8.42
C LYS A 260 40.91 16.76 8.25
N ARG A 261 41.71 17.04 7.20
CA ARG A 261 43.03 16.44 6.99
C ARG A 261 44.08 17.17 7.84
N GLY A 262 44.02 16.94 9.15
CA GLY A 262 44.88 17.57 10.15
C GLY A 262 44.11 18.40 11.18
N PRO A 263 44.75 18.79 12.29
CA PRO A 263 44.09 19.50 13.39
C PRO A 263 43.86 20.99 13.12
N GLU A 264 44.48 21.55 12.08
CA GLU A 264 44.47 23.00 11.86
C GLU A 264 43.09 23.54 11.47
N PRO A 265 42.73 24.79 11.86
CA PRO A 265 41.42 25.35 11.58
C PRO A 265 41.05 25.37 10.09
N ASP A 266 42.02 25.62 9.22
CA ASP A 266 41.93 25.73 7.76
C ASP A 266 42.34 24.44 7.03
N ALA A 267 42.55 23.34 7.75
CA ALA A 267 42.87 22.05 7.15
C ALA A 267 41.78 21.63 6.15
N PRO A 268 42.15 21.06 4.99
CA PRO A 268 41.19 20.70 3.95
C PRO A 268 40.26 19.60 4.46
N VAL A 269 38.98 19.69 4.09
CA VAL A 269 37.99 18.64 4.38
C VAL A 269 38.09 17.55 3.33
N VAL A 270 38.12 16.31 3.79
CA VAL A 270 38.11 15.12 2.94
C VAL A 270 36.96 14.22 3.36
N ALA A 271 36.33 13.59 2.37
CA ALA A 271 35.30 12.60 2.54
C ALA A 271 35.85 11.19 2.27
N GLY A 272 35.24 10.19 2.89
CA GLY A 272 35.67 8.82 2.81
C GLY A 272 34.72 7.84 3.47
N TYR A 273 35.23 6.65 3.75
CA TYR A 273 34.49 5.53 4.34
C TYR A 273 35.25 4.89 5.50
N LEU A 274 34.51 4.57 6.55
CA LEU A 274 34.91 3.74 7.68
C LEU A 274 34.36 2.33 7.53
N ASP A 275 35.10 1.31 7.95
CA ASP A 275 34.59 -0.05 8.11
C ASP A 275 33.87 -0.26 9.45
N GLN A 276 33.29 -1.45 9.68
CA GLN A 276 32.53 -1.80 10.88
C GLN A 276 33.36 -1.76 12.19
N ILE A 277 34.69 -1.79 12.11
CA ILE A 277 35.60 -1.62 13.26
C ILE A 277 36.14 -0.18 13.36
N LEU A 278 35.53 0.76 12.63
CA LEU A 278 35.84 2.19 12.60
C LEU A 278 37.23 2.52 12.07
N LYS A 279 37.77 1.65 11.21
CA LYS A 279 39.03 1.91 10.52
C LYS A 279 38.76 2.62 9.20
N GLU A 280 39.60 3.62 8.89
CA GLU A 280 39.57 4.30 7.60
C GLU A 280 39.93 3.33 6.47
N VAL A 281 39.04 3.25 5.47
CA VAL A 281 39.23 2.42 4.28
C VAL A 281 39.79 3.27 3.14
N ARG A 282 39.13 4.40 2.82
CA ARG A 282 39.51 5.31 1.72
C ARG A 282 38.98 6.74 1.97
N PHE A 283 39.85 7.76 1.90
CA PHE A 283 39.57 9.19 2.23
C PHE A 283 40.23 10.18 1.24
N ASP A 284 39.99 9.98 -0.06
CA ASP A 284 40.47 10.84 -1.15
C ASP A 284 39.34 11.52 -1.94
N PHE A 285 38.15 11.63 -1.34
CA PHE A 285 36.96 12.23 -1.95
C PHE A 285 36.64 13.61 -1.38
N GLN A 286 35.83 14.37 -2.11
CA GLN A 286 35.22 15.64 -1.67
C GLN A 286 33.86 15.38 -0.99
N GLU A 287 33.09 14.42 -1.50
CA GLU A 287 31.78 14.01 -0.99
C GLU A 287 31.65 12.49 -1.09
N THR A 288 30.96 11.85 -0.15
CA THR A 288 30.67 10.41 -0.17
C THR A 288 29.24 10.16 0.31
N TYR A 289 28.61 9.13 -0.24
CA TYR A 289 27.23 8.73 0.07
C TYR A 289 27.18 7.25 0.47
N PRO A 290 26.17 6.81 1.27
CA PRO A 290 25.99 5.42 1.66
C PRO A 290 25.86 4.49 0.45
N LEU A 291 26.25 3.23 0.64
CA LEU A 291 26.08 2.20 -0.38
C LEU A 291 24.61 1.76 -0.48
N GLU A 292 24.16 1.39 -1.67
CA GLU A 292 22.90 0.67 -1.86
C GLU A 292 23.04 -0.26 -3.09
N GLY A 293 22.75 -1.55 -2.91
CA GLY A 293 22.82 -2.55 -3.98
C GLY A 293 24.24 -2.77 -4.52
N GLY A 294 25.27 -2.65 -3.67
CA GLY A 294 26.67 -2.87 -4.05
C GLY A 294 27.37 -1.67 -4.70
N TYR A 295 26.70 -0.51 -4.76
CA TYR A 295 27.26 0.72 -5.34
C TYR A 295 27.19 1.87 -4.35
N ALA A 296 28.17 2.77 -4.42
CA ALA A 296 28.18 4.05 -3.71
C ALA A 296 28.32 5.19 -4.71
N LEU A 297 27.92 6.39 -4.29
CA LEU A 297 28.25 7.62 -5.01
C LEU A 297 29.34 8.38 -4.24
N ALA A 298 30.30 8.96 -4.96
CA ALA A 298 31.29 9.86 -4.39
C ALA A 298 31.63 10.98 -5.36
N ARG A 299 32.19 12.09 -4.86
CA ARG A 299 32.68 13.19 -5.68
C ARG A 299 34.17 13.35 -5.52
N LYS A 300 34.91 13.46 -6.61
CA LYS A 300 36.36 13.64 -6.65
C LYS A 300 36.73 14.55 -7.80
N ASP A 301 37.63 15.51 -7.54
CA ASP A 301 38.12 16.47 -8.53
C ASP A 301 36.99 17.15 -9.33
N GLY A 302 35.89 17.50 -8.63
CA GLY A 302 34.73 18.16 -9.20
C GLY A 302 33.74 17.23 -9.92
N THR A 303 34.07 15.95 -10.11
CA THR A 303 33.28 14.96 -10.86
C THR A 303 32.67 13.93 -9.91
N TYR A 304 31.42 13.54 -10.14
CA TYR A 304 30.80 12.44 -9.41
C TYR A 304 31.20 11.08 -10.01
N PHE A 305 31.35 10.06 -9.18
CA PHE A 305 31.69 8.70 -9.57
C PHE A 305 30.79 7.72 -8.84
N VAL A 306 30.31 6.72 -9.59
CA VAL A 306 29.81 5.49 -8.99
C VAL A 306 31.01 4.64 -8.59
N LEU A 307 31.01 4.18 -7.35
CA LEU A 307 31.97 3.26 -6.78
C LEU A 307 31.32 1.88 -6.63
N ASP A 308 32.10 0.81 -6.77
CA ASP A 308 31.66 -0.53 -6.33
C ASP A 308 31.82 -0.71 -4.81
N ALA A 309 31.37 -1.85 -4.29
CA ALA A 309 31.49 -2.20 -2.87
C ALA A 309 32.94 -2.28 -2.35
N SER A 310 33.93 -2.39 -3.24
CA SER A 310 35.36 -2.30 -2.90
C SER A 310 35.92 -0.87 -2.99
N LEU A 311 35.01 0.10 -3.15
CA LEU A 311 35.27 1.52 -3.31
C LEU A 311 36.12 1.84 -4.55
N GLN A 312 36.11 1.00 -5.59
CA GLN A 312 36.77 1.30 -6.87
C GLN A 312 35.85 2.11 -7.77
N GLU A 313 36.41 3.07 -8.51
CA GLU A 313 35.67 3.91 -9.44
C GLU A 313 35.21 3.08 -10.65
N VAL A 314 33.89 2.97 -10.84
CA VAL A 314 33.27 2.18 -11.92
C VAL A 314 32.85 3.08 -13.08
N THR A 315 32.13 4.15 -12.77
CA THR A 315 31.52 5.03 -13.79
C THR A 315 31.69 6.49 -13.37
N ALA A 316 32.29 7.30 -14.24
CA ALA A 316 32.25 8.76 -14.11
C ALA A 316 30.86 9.28 -14.47
N CYS A 317 30.28 10.11 -13.61
CA CYS A 317 28.96 10.67 -13.77
C CYS A 317 29.05 12.07 -14.39
N GLU A 318 28.11 12.37 -15.26
CA GLU A 318 28.05 13.64 -15.98
C GLU A 318 27.26 14.73 -15.25
N PHE A 319 26.50 14.39 -14.21
CA PHE A 319 25.76 15.36 -13.40
C PHE A 319 26.68 16.15 -12.46
N THR A 320 26.26 17.37 -12.13
CA THR A 320 27.03 18.34 -11.32
C THR A 320 26.50 18.51 -9.89
N ALA A 321 25.31 17.96 -9.63
CA ALA A 321 24.71 17.87 -8.29
C ALA A 321 23.80 16.64 -8.26
N VAL A 322 23.55 16.12 -7.07
CA VAL A 322 22.70 14.95 -6.84
C VAL A 322 21.66 15.24 -5.77
N LYS A 323 20.47 14.64 -5.89
CA LYS A 323 19.47 14.64 -4.82
C LYS A 323 19.83 13.60 -3.78
N ALA A 324 19.86 14.02 -2.51
CA ALA A 324 19.98 13.13 -1.36
C ALA A 324 18.86 13.43 -0.35
N ASP A 325 18.47 12.42 0.40
CA ASP A 325 17.60 12.62 1.57
C ASP A 325 18.35 13.29 2.73
N PRO A 326 17.67 13.71 3.82
CA PRO A 326 18.34 14.34 4.96
C PRO A 326 19.35 13.46 5.71
N TYR A 327 19.36 12.14 5.49
CA TYR A 327 20.35 11.22 6.05
C TYR A 327 21.59 11.06 5.14
N GLY A 328 21.56 11.67 3.96
CA GLY A 328 22.63 11.62 2.98
C GLY A 328 22.53 10.43 2.03
N ASN A 329 21.36 9.82 1.83
CA ASN A 329 21.18 8.79 0.81
C ASN A 329 20.90 9.44 -0.54
N ALA A 330 21.88 9.41 -1.45
CA ALA A 330 21.74 9.89 -2.83
C ALA A 330 21.25 8.81 -3.82
N GLN A 331 21.34 7.56 -3.41
CA GLN A 331 20.75 6.42 -4.10
C GLN A 331 19.53 5.96 -3.29
N LYS A 332 18.38 5.83 -3.96
CA LYS A 332 17.15 5.38 -3.29
C LYS A 332 16.34 4.52 -4.24
N TYR A 333 16.00 3.30 -3.82
CA TYR A 333 15.16 2.38 -4.62
C TYR A 333 15.77 2.06 -6.00
N GLY A 334 17.10 1.96 -6.05
CA GLY A 334 17.83 1.58 -7.26
C GLY A 334 17.90 2.67 -8.33
N MET A 335 17.90 3.95 -7.92
CA MET A 335 18.12 5.06 -8.83
C MET A 335 18.90 6.21 -8.18
N ILE A 336 19.53 7.02 -9.02
CA ILE A 336 20.19 8.27 -8.67
C ILE A 336 19.53 9.40 -9.49
N LEU A 337 19.20 10.53 -8.85
CA LEU A 337 18.70 11.72 -9.52
C LEU A 337 19.79 12.80 -9.56
N GLY A 338 20.33 13.05 -10.74
CA GLY A 338 21.44 13.99 -10.96
C GLY A 338 21.02 15.18 -11.80
N ARG A 339 21.48 16.38 -11.44
CA ARG A 339 21.29 17.61 -12.22
C ARG A 339 22.38 17.75 -13.28
N LEU A 340 21.97 17.92 -14.53
CA LEU A 340 22.89 18.03 -15.66
C LEU A 340 23.63 19.38 -15.66
N PRO A 341 24.83 19.46 -16.27
CA PRO A 341 25.54 20.71 -16.43
C PRO A 341 24.81 21.66 -17.39
N GLY A 342 24.97 22.96 -17.18
CA GLY A 342 24.47 24.00 -18.07
C GLY A 342 23.10 24.54 -17.67
N ASP A 343 22.07 23.68 -17.65
CA ASP A 343 20.70 24.06 -17.33
C ASP A 343 20.30 23.58 -15.92
N PRO A 344 19.99 24.50 -14.98
CA PRO A 344 19.62 24.13 -13.63
C PRO A 344 18.27 23.38 -13.52
N GLU A 345 17.43 23.44 -14.56
CA GLU A 345 16.14 22.73 -14.62
C GLU A 345 16.27 21.34 -15.26
N GLN A 346 17.42 21.01 -15.82
CA GLN A 346 17.61 19.73 -16.49
C GLN A 346 18.12 18.67 -15.51
N TRP A 347 17.28 17.68 -15.27
CA TRP A 347 17.54 16.54 -14.40
C TRP A 347 17.60 15.24 -15.20
N ALA A 348 18.33 14.27 -14.67
CA ALA A 348 18.38 12.93 -15.24
C ALA A 348 18.33 11.86 -14.14
N MET A 349 17.68 10.75 -14.47
CA MET A 349 17.67 9.53 -13.67
C MET A 349 18.75 8.59 -14.18
N TYR A 350 19.49 8.00 -13.25
CA TYR A 350 20.54 7.04 -13.53
C TYR A 350 20.25 5.74 -12.76
N ALA A 351 20.62 4.61 -13.37
CA ALA A 351 20.71 3.34 -12.67
C ALA A 351 21.87 3.37 -11.65
N PRO A 352 21.92 2.45 -10.66
CA PRO A 352 22.95 2.44 -9.61
C PRO A 352 24.38 2.39 -10.15
N ASN A 353 24.57 1.77 -11.31
CA ASN A 353 25.86 1.69 -12.00
C ASN A 353 26.26 3.00 -12.73
N GLY A 354 25.47 4.06 -12.63
CA GLY A 354 25.74 5.37 -13.23
C GLY A 354 25.31 5.50 -14.69
N ILE A 355 24.63 4.50 -15.26
CA ILE A 355 24.09 4.59 -16.61
C ILE A 355 22.82 5.44 -16.58
N ARG A 356 22.78 6.49 -17.41
CA ARG A 356 21.59 7.34 -17.59
C ARG A 356 20.43 6.52 -18.16
N VAL A 357 19.25 6.65 -17.56
CA VAL A 357 18.02 5.96 -17.95
C VAL A 357 16.99 6.92 -18.54
N ASN A 358 16.84 8.12 -17.96
CA ASN A 358 15.85 9.09 -18.43
C ASN A 358 16.22 10.54 -18.08
N GLU A 359 15.50 11.51 -18.64
CA GLU A 359 15.68 12.95 -18.43
C GLU A 359 14.35 13.66 -18.17
N PHE A 360 14.41 14.74 -17.40
CA PHE A 360 13.26 15.54 -16.98
C PHE A 360 13.65 17.02 -16.99
N SER A 361 12.71 17.88 -17.39
CA SER A 361 12.78 19.32 -17.13
C SER A 361 11.90 19.64 -15.94
N ALA A 362 12.49 20.12 -14.86
CA ALA A 362 11.80 20.47 -13.63
C ALA A 362 12.62 21.48 -12.82
N ASP A 363 11.92 22.41 -12.17
CA ASP A 363 12.52 23.33 -11.22
C ASP A 363 13.09 22.56 -10.01
N ASP A 364 12.39 21.48 -9.62
CA ASP A 364 12.84 20.55 -8.59
C ASP A 364 12.26 19.13 -8.73
N LEU A 365 12.90 18.15 -8.08
CA LEU A 365 12.45 16.76 -7.99
C LEU A 365 12.59 16.23 -6.55
N ARG A 366 11.67 15.34 -6.17
CA ARG A 366 11.79 14.53 -4.93
C ARG A 366 12.16 13.09 -5.23
N LEU A 367 12.98 12.53 -4.37
CA LEU A 367 13.30 11.10 -4.39
C LEU A 367 12.00 10.28 -4.19
N PRO A 368 11.89 9.08 -4.79
CA PRO A 368 10.73 8.22 -4.59
C PRO A 368 10.66 7.69 -3.15
N GLU A 369 9.47 7.26 -2.73
CA GLU A 369 9.26 6.58 -1.44
C GLU A 369 9.08 5.06 -1.58
N GLU A 370 8.92 4.56 -2.82
CA GLU A 370 8.86 3.13 -3.14
C GLU A 370 9.45 2.86 -4.53
N VAL A 371 9.83 1.60 -4.78
CA VAL A 371 10.32 1.13 -6.08
C VAL A 371 9.26 1.41 -7.16
N LYS A 372 9.66 2.09 -8.24
CA LYS A 372 8.79 2.47 -9.37
C LYS A 372 7.65 3.45 -9.03
N ALA A 373 7.67 4.09 -7.87
CA ALA A 373 6.73 5.15 -7.56
C ALA A 373 6.94 6.35 -8.52
N PRO A 374 5.87 7.03 -8.95
CA PRO A 374 5.99 8.32 -9.63
C PRO A 374 6.76 9.33 -8.77
N LEU A 375 7.59 10.14 -9.43
CA LEU A 375 8.36 11.20 -8.80
C LEU A 375 7.49 12.45 -8.67
N ALA A 376 7.52 13.10 -7.51
CA ALA A 376 7.00 14.45 -7.41
C ALA A 376 7.99 15.42 -8.08
N PHE A 377 7.50 16.23 -9.01
CA PHE A 377 8.29 17.23 -9.73
C PHE A 377 7.66 18.61 -9.60
N CYS A 378 8.50 19.63 -9.55
CA CYS A 378 8.10 21.03 -9.48
C CYS A 378 8.30 21.69 -10.84
N LYS A 379 7.30 22.45 -11.29
CA LYS A 379 7.39 23.33 -12.46
C LYS A 379 6.56 24.58 -12.22
N ASP A 380 7.13 25.74 -12.53
CA ASP A 380 6.53 27.06 -12.32
C ASP A 380 6.08 27.28 -10.85
N GLY A 381 6.84 26.71 -9.91
CA GLY A 381 6.57 26.79 -8.48
C GLY A 381 5.41 25.92 -7.97
N LEU A 382 4.82 25.07 -8.81
CA LEU A 382 3.79 24.11 -8.43
C LEU A 382 4.28 22.68 -8.60
N TRP A 383 3.70 21.77 -7.82
CA TRP A 383 4.06 20.37 -7.81
C TRP A 383 3.05 19.51 -8.56
N GLY A 384 3.57 18.57 -9.34
CA GLY A 384 2.87 17.51 -10.05
C GLY A 384 3.60 16.18 -9.88
N PHE A 385 3.22 15.18 -10.69
CA PHE A 385 3.82 13.85 -10.64
C PHE A 385 4.14 13.32 -12.03
N VAL A 386 5.32 12.71 -12.15
CA VAL A 386 5.82 12.12 -13.40
C VAL A 386 6.22 10.67 -13.15
N THR A 387 5.85 9.77 -14.07
CA THR A 387 6.31 8.38 -14.03
C THR A 387 7.79 8.29 -14.38
N LEU A 388 8.44 7.18 -14.03
CA LEU A 388 9.88 7.00 -14.28
C LEU A 388 10.26 6.99 -15.77
N ASP A 389 9.30 6.73 -16.66
CA ASP A 389 9.47 6.83 -18.12
C ASP A 389 9.30 8.26 -18.66
N GLY A 390 9.02 9.25 -17.80
CA GLY A 390 8.91 10.66 -18.19
C GLY A 390 7.48 11.08 -18.55
N THR A 391 6.49 10.19 -18.44
CA THR A 391 5.09 10.55 -18.68
C THR A 391 4.52 11.34 -17.51
N VAL A 392 3.94 12.52 -17.76
CA VAL A 392 3.25 13.28 -16.72
C VAL A 392 2.01 12.50 -16.28
N LEU A 393 1.99 12.10 -15.00
CA LEU A 393 0.85 11.42 -14.38
C LEU A 393 -0.18 12.45 -13.89
N LEU A 394 0.29 13.51 -13.23
CA LEU A 394 -0.53 14.61 -12.75
C LEU A 394 0.19 15.93 -13.05
N GLU A 395 -0.49 16.83 -13.74
CA GLU A 395 0.03 18.16 -14.03
C GLU A 395 0.30 18.96 -12.74
N PRO A 396 1.32 19.84 -12.73
CA PRO A 396 1.61 20.73 -11.62
C PRO A 396 0.40 21.57 -11.21
N ARG A 397 -0.10 21.34 -10.00
CA ARG A 397 -1.28 22.05 -9.45
C ARG A 397 -1.33 22.14 -7.94
N PHE A 398 -0.34 21.59 -7.25
CA PHE A 398 -0.25 21.59 -5.80
C PHE A 398 0.81 22.59 -5.33
N GLU A 399 0.59 23.22 -4.18
CA GLU A 399 1.56 24.14 -3.57
C GLU A 399 2.84 23.39 -3.15
N ASP A 400 2.68 22.12 -2.79
CA ASP A 400 3.73 21.20 -2.38
C ASP A 400 3.26 19.74 -2.57
N ALA A 401 4.16 18.78 -2.80
CA ALA A 401 3.81 17.36 -2.96
C ALA A 401 4.95 16.40 -2.61
N LEU A 402 4.76 15.48 -1.67
CA LEU A 402 5.68 14.37 -1.40
C LEU A 402 5.43 13.21 -2.36
N SER A 403 6.47 12.41 -2.64
CA SER A 403 6.38 11.28 -3.57
C SER A 403 5.37 10.21 -3.11
N PHE A 404 4.82 9.47 -4.07
CA PHE A 404 3.85 8.42 -3.79
C PHE A 404 4.46 7.29 -2.92
N SER A 405 3.66 6.84 -1.95
CA SER A 405 3.91 5.65 -1.14
C SER A 405 2.56 4.98 -0.84
N LYS A 406 2.46 3.66 -1.00
CA LYS A 406 1.21 2.91 -0.80
C LYS A 406 0.02 3.44 -1.62
N GLY A 407 0.31 3.88 -2.85
CA GLY A 407 -0.67 4.41 -3.79
C GLY A 407 -1.28 5.74 -3.36
N MET A 408 -0.62 6.46 -2.45
CA MET A 408 -1.05 7.77 -1.97
C MET A 408 0.13 8.74 -1.91
N ALA A 409 -0.13 10.02 -2.12
CA ALA A 409 0.85 11.08 -1.99
C ALA A 409 0.32 12.20 -1.08
N ALA A 410 1.15 12.69 -0.17
CA ALA A 410 0.82 13.87 0.62
C ALA A 410 1.00 15.12 -0.24
N VAL A 411 -0.02 15.95 -0.36
CA VAL A 411 0.01 17.18 -1.17
C VAL A 411 -0.56 18.35 -0.39
N LYS A 412 -0.04 19.54 -0.67
CA LYS A 412 -0.47 20.79 -0.06
C LYS A 412 -1.37 21.57 -1.00
N LYS A 413 -2.51 22.02 -0.46
CA LYS A 413 -3.49 22.85 -1.16
C LYS A 413 -4.14 23.79 -0.15
N ASP A 414 -4.27 25.06 -0.52
CA ASP A 414 -4.85 26.11 0.32
C ASP A 414 -4.15 26.20 1.70
N GLY A 415 -2.82 26.04 1.71
CA GLY A 415 -2.01 26.10 2.92
C GLY A 415 -2.03 24.84 3.81
N LYS A 416 -2.82 23.81 3.48
CA LYS A 416 -2.97 22.59 4.29
C LYS A 416 -2.59 21.32 3.52
N TRP A 417 -2.14 20.31 4.25
CA TRP A 417 -1.77 19.01 3.70
C TRP A 417 -2.92 18.01 3.78
N GLY A 418 -3.09 17.24 2.70
CA GLY A 418 -3.97 16.09 2.60
C GLY A 418 -3.31 14.98 1.79
N TYR A 419 -4.03 13.89 1.51
CA TYR A 419 -3.51 12.77 0.73
C TYR A 419 -4.38 12.49 -0.48
N ILE A 420 -3.74 12.39 -1.64
CA ILE A 420 -4.37 12.05 -2.92
C ILE A 420 -4.04 10.62 -3.35
N ASP A 421 -4.86 10.07 -4.24
CA ASP A 421 -4.51 8.89 -5.02
C ASP A 421 -3.84 9.25 -6.36
N GLU A 422 -3.55 8.23 -7.17
CA GLU A 422 -2.90 8.39 -8.50
C GLU A 422 -3.79 9.10 -9.54
N THR A 423 -5.10 9.22 -9.31
CA THR A 423 -5.98 10.04 -10.14
C THR A 423 -5.91 11.52 -9.75
N GLY A 424 -5.29 11.81 -8.59
CA GLY A 424 -5.16 13.13 -8.01
C GLY A 424 -6.39 13.55 -7.20
N ASP A 425 -7.30 12.62 -6.93
CA ASP A 425 -8.44 12.81 -6.04
C ASP A 425 -7.98 12.69 -4.59
N PHE A 426 -8.49 13.58 -3.72
CA PHE A 426 -8.23 13.50 -2.30
C PHE A 426 -8.93 12.28 -1.69
N LEU A 427 -8.15 11.37 -1.11
CA LEU A 427 -8.63 10.33 -0.20
C LEU A 427 -8.76 10.90 1.22
N ILE A 428 -7.82 11.77 1.61
CA ILE A 428 -7.87 12.53 2.86
C ILE A 428 -7.82 14.01 2.51
N PRO A 429 -8.88 14.78 2.79
CA PRO A 429 -8.91 16.22 2.49
C PRO A 429 -7.75 16.99 3.14
N PRO A 430 -7.36 18.14 2.59
CA PRO A 430 -6.28 18.95 3.15
C PRO A 430 -6.70 19.60 4.47
N THR A 431 -6.29 19.01 5.60
CA THR A 431 -6.64 19.47 6.94
C THR A 431 -5.44 19.64 7.88
N PHE A 432 -4.29 19.04 7.53
CA PHE A 432 -3.10 19.04 8.38
C PHE A 432 -2.23 20.29 8.13
N ASP A 433 -1.56 20.78 9.16
CA ASP A 433 -0.54 21.84 9.05
C ASP A 433 0.72 21.30 8.35
N GLU A 434 1.10 20.05 8.64
CA GLU A 434 2.22 19.33 8.03
C GLU A 434 1.86 17.85 7.84
N ALA A 435 2.40 17.20 6.81
CA ALA A 435 2.22 15.76 6.57
C ALA A 435 3.49 15.15 5.98
N GLY A 436 3.86 13.96 6.46
CA GLY A 436 4.95 13.15 5.91
C GLY A 436 4.46 12.11 4.89
N PRO A 437 5.38 11.39 4.23
CA PRO A 437 4.99 10.28 3.37
C PRO A 437 4.46 9.11 4.19
N LEU A 438 3.64 8.27 3.57
CA LEU A 438 3.21 7.02 4.18
C LEU A 438 4.37 6.04 4.30
N SER A 439 4.47 5.43 5.47
CA SER A 439 5.35 4.32 5.73
C SER A 439 4.86 3.06 5.00
N PRO A 440 5.74 2.07 4.82
CA PRO A 440 5.38 0.71 4.40
C PRO A 440 4.21 0.08 5.14
N ALA A 441 3.99 0.48 6.41
CA ALA A 441 2.92 -0.02 7.26
C ALA A 441 1.61 0.79 7.13
N GLY A 442 1.55 1.80 6.26
CA GLY A 442 0.35 2.63 6.08
C GLY A 442 0.17 3.69 7.16
N SER A 443 1.26 4.10 7.83
CA SER A 443 1.25 5.16 8.84
C SER A 443 2.07 6.37 8.38
N ALA A 444 1.70 7.56 8.80
CA ALA A 444 2.47 8.78 8.51
C ALA A 444 2.40 9.73 9.70
N PHE A 445 3.45 10.53 9.89
CA PHE A 445 3.37 11.64 10.82
C PHE A 445 2.63 12.80 10.17
N VAL A 446 1.71 13.37 10.94
CA VAL A 446 0.93 14.54 10.54
C VAL A 446 0.90 15.52 11.71
N LYS A 447 0.79 16.80 11.40
CA LYS A 447 0.72 17.87 12.40
C LYS A 447 -0.59 18.61 12.29
N ASN A 448 -1.20 18.86 13.43
CA ASN A 448 -2.29 19.82 13.59
C ASN A 448 -1.86 20.90 14.59
N HIS A 449 -2.74 21.86 14.87
CA HIS A 449 -2.49 22.93 15.85
C HIS A 449 -2.02 22.45 17.23
N ALA A 450 -2.33 21.20 17.61
CA ALA A 450 -1.93 20.61 18.89
C ALA A 450 -0.50 20.04 18.92
N GLY A 451 0.13 19.79 17.76
CA GLY A 451 1.41 19.09 17.65
C GLY A 451 1.36 17.95 16.63
N TYR A 452 2.39 17.11 16.64
CA TYR A 452 2.46 15.94 15.78
C TYR A 452 1.57 14.80 16.28
N SER A 453 1.21 13.91 15.37
CA SER A 453 0.46 12.69 15.64
C SER A 453 0.83 11.65 14.58
N LEU A 454 0.73 10.38 14.95
CA LEU A 454 0.86 9.28 14.00
C LEU A 454 -0.52 8.96 13.45
N MET A 455 -0.71 9.24 12.17
CA MET A 455 -1.85 8.77 11.40
C MET A 455 -1.62 7.34 10.97
N THR A 456 -2.59 6.45 11.20
CA THR A 456 -2.58 5.08 10.68
C THR A 456 -3.84 4.83 9.87
N LEU A 457 -3.68 4.47 8.61
CA LEU A 457 -4.81 4.14 7.74
C LEU A 457 -5.52 2.88 8.22
N SER A 458 -6.85 2.91 8.36
CA SER A 458 -7.64 1.82 8.96
C SER A 458 -7.52 0.49 8.20
N ARG A 459 -7.18 0.52 6.90
CA ARG A 459 -6.90 -0.68 6.10
C ARG A 459 -5.60 -1.41 6.47
N TYR A 460 -4.74 -0.79 7.27
CA TYR A 460 -3.52 -1.37 7.83
C TYR A 460 -3.56 -1.53 9.35
N ALA A 461 -4.58 -1.01 10.02
CA ALA A 461 -4.78 -1.22 11.45
C ALA A 461 -4.85 -2.73 11.73
N ARG A 462 -4.03 -3.21 12.67
CA ARG A 462 -4.13 -4.60 13.14
C ARG A 462 -5.44 -4.72 13.92
N SER A 463 -6.24 -5.74 13.64
CA SER A 463 -7.37 -6.07 14.51
C SER A 463 -6.81 -6.30 15.92
N GLU A 464 -7.25 -5.51 16.89
CA GLU A 464 -7.00 -5.81 18.30
C GLU A 464 -7.44 -7.26 18.54
N LYS A 465 -6.51 -8.09 19.03
CA LYS A 465 -6.76 -9.50 19.34
C LYS A 465 -7.31 -9.63 20.74
#